data_AF-A0A970B9M7-F1
#
_entry.id   AF-A0A970B9M7-F1
#
_cell.length_a   1.000
_cell.length_b   1.000
_cell.length_c   1.000
_cell.angle_alpha   90.00
_cell.angle_beta   90.00
_cell.angle_gamma   90.00
#
_symmetry.space_group_name_H-M   'P 1'
#
loop_
_entity.id
_entity.type
_entity.pdbx_description
1 polymer ?
#
loop_
_entity_poly.entity_id
_entity_poly.type
_entity_poly.pdbx_seq_one_letter_code
_entity_poly.pdbx_strand_id
1 'polypeptide(L)'
;MVTQNRTLPRKQRRTAHMIFQEIEKEGFSGAESTVRHYVAQVRKLHKQPRLYLPLEFDPGTDAQVDWGVGQVIMNGEKTDVQLFFMKLAYSRRTFMMAFPSQKQEAFFMGHVQAFAFFEGVPQRISYDNLKTAVQEILTGHGRIEQEAFFHFRGLYLFESHFCTPGAGNEKGQVEHSVGFNRRNFLAPLPEVSSYEALNAYLQQKCREDDRRTVTGQPASIGEMWQQEKAALRPLPAQPYDCCRVVNVSPNRYSQVQLQTNRYSVPTDQARQQLTAKLYPFTVAIYRSAETTPIAVHPRCYGRHQEIINPLHYLPLIRQRPGAIRHAKPLRRWREQWPPVYDELLTRLQQKWPDGRGTREFVNILYLHREYSQEEMSRAMETALAHGCAHLDGIQLCLTQQKQPETTFPTLDLAARPRLHGVGQQSVCPHIYDTLLGGD
;
A
#
# COMPACT_ATOMS: atom_id res chain seq x y z
N MET A 1 -57.96 7.35 -6.61
CA MET A 1 -56.73 6.85 -7.28
C MET A 1 -55.49 6.76 -6.39
N VAL A 2 -54.95 7.86 -5.81
CA VAL A 2 -53.66 7.83 -5.06
C VAL A 2 -53.68 6.88 -3.85
N THR A 3 -54.76 6.86 -3.08
CA THR A 3 -54.92 5.98 -1.90
C THR A 3 -55.05 4.51 -2.29
N GLN A 4 -55.89 4.18 -3.28
CA GLN A 4 -56.05 2.82 -3.83
C GLN A 4 -54.73 2.29 -4.40
N ASN A 5 -53.96 3.15 -5.07
CA ASN A 5 -52.65 2.80 -5.63
C ASN A 5 -51.63 2.29 -4.58
N ARG A 6 -51.83 2.61 -3.29
CA ARG A 6 -50.93 2.15 -2.21
C ARG A 6 -51.14 0.67 -1.85
N THR A 7 -52.37 0.19 -2.02
CA THR A 7 -52.76 -1.20 -1.73
C THR A 7 -52.30 -2.18 -2.82
N LEU A 8 -51.87 -1.66 -3.99
CA LEU A 8 -51.37 -2.48 -5.08
C LEU A 8 -49.95 -3.01 -4.81
N PRO A 9 -49.62 -4.23 -5.27
CA PRO A 9 -48.26 -4.77 -5.28
C PRO A 9 -47.26 -3.78 -5.89
N ARG A 10 -46.01 -3.74 -5.39
CA ARG A 10 -45.02 -2.70 -5.76
C ARG A 10 -44.83 -2.54 -7.27
N LYS A 11 -44.84 -3.64 -8.03
CA LYS A 11 -44.69 -3.65 -9.51
C LYS A 11 -45.94 -3.18 -10.27
N GLN A 12 -47.09 -3.12 -9.62
CA GLN A 12 -48.39 -2.73 -10.19
C GLN A 12 -48.83 -1.33 -9.72
N ARG A 13 -48.00 -0.63 -8.94
CA ARG A 13 -48.31 0.73 -8.51
C ARG A 13 -48.21 1.69 -9.69
N ARG A 14 -49.32 2.36 -9.99
CA ARG A 14 -49.43 3.43 -11.00
C ARG A 14 -48.42 4.54 -10.73
N THR A 15 -47.75 5.00 -11.77
CA THR A 15 -46.90 6.19 -11.71
C THR A 15 -47.77 7.45 -11.63
N ALA A 16 -47.18 8.58 -11.25
CA ALA A 16 -47.90 9.86 -11.26
C ALA A 16 -48.38 10.23 -12.68
N HIS A 17 -47.63 9.81 -13.70
CA HIS A 17 -48.01 9.94 -15.11
C HIS A 17 -49.24 9.10 -15.48
N MET A 18 -49.30 7.83 -15.05
CA MET A 18 -50.48 6.98 -15.29
C MET A 18 -51.73 7.53 -14.58
N ILE A 19 -51.56 8.07 -13.36
CA ILE A 19 -52.65 8.72 -12.64
C ILE A 19 -53.14 9.96 -13.40
N PHE A 20 -52.23 10.75 -14.00
CA PHE A 20 -52.60 11.88 -14.84
C PHE A 20 -53.39 11.45 -16.09
N GLN A 21 -52.91 10.43 -16.82
CA GLN A 21 -53.61 9.90 -18.01
C GLN A 21 -55.00 9.35 -17.70
N GLU A 22 -55.19 8.74 -16.52
CA GLU A 22 -56.51 8.24 -16.10
C GLU A 22 -57.48 9.40 -15.81
N ILE A 23 -57.05 10.45 -15.09
CA ILE A 23 -57.93 11.58 -14.78
C ILE A 23 -58.16 12.53 -15.96
N GLU A 24 -57.22 12.61 -16.91
CA GLU A 24 -57.39 13.36 -18.16
C GLU A 24 -58.54 12.78 -19.00
N LYS A 25 -58.64 11.44 -19.05
CA LYS A 25 -59.77 10.75 -19.69
C LYS A 25 -61.11 10.96 -18.97
N GLU A 26 -61.07 11.27 -17.68
CA GLU A 26 -62.25 11.62 -16.86
C GLU A 26 -62.60 13.12 -16.97
N GLY A 27 -61.89 13.90 -17.80
CA GLY A 27 -62.20 15.31 -18.09
C GLY A 27 -61.37 16.33 -17.31
N PHE A 28 -60.27 15.93 -16.68
CA PHE A 28 -59.35 16.85 -16.01
C PHE A 28 -58.59 17.72 -17.03
N SER A 29 -58.73 19.06 -16.92
CA SER A 29 -58.14 20.04 -17.85
C SER A 29 -56.83 20.69 -17.35
N GLY A 30 -56.30 20.24 -16.20
CA GLY A 30 -55.08 20.79 -15.60
C GLY A 30 -53.79 20.15 -16.14
N ALA A 31 -52.65 20.73 -15.80
CA ALA A 31 -51.34 20.24 -16.22
C ALA A 31 -50.87 19.00 -15.41
N GLU A 32 -50.11 18.11 -16.06
CA GLU A 32 -49.48 16.94 -15.41
C GLU A 32 -48.61 17.32 -14.21
N SER A 33 -47.93 18.48 -14.27
CA SER A 33 -47.10 19.01 -13.19
C SER A 33 -47.89 19.17 -11.88
N THR A 34 -49.15 19.62 -11.96
CA THR A 34 -50.06 19.76 -10.81
C THR A 34 -50.39 18.41 -10.18
N VAL A 35 -50.65 17.39 -11.00
CA VAL A 35 -50.92 16.03 -10.52
C VAL A 35 -49.68 15.41 -9.89
N ARG A 36 -48.51 15.58 -10.52
CA ARG A 36 -47.22 15.11 -9.95
C ARG A 36 -46.95 15.77 -8.60
N HIS A 37 -47.19 17.08 -8.49
CA HIS A 37 -47.02 17.82 -7.24
C HIS A 37 -47.97 17.31 -6.15
N TYR A 38 -49.26 17.15 -6.48
CA TYR A 38 -50.26 16.62 -5.55
C TYR A 38 -49.94 15.18 -5.10
N VAL A 39 -49.59 14.29 -6.04
CA VAL A 39 -49.17 12.92 -5.73
C VAL A 39 -47.93 12.92 -4.83
N ALA A 40 -46.96 13.82 -5.04
CA ALA A 40 -45.79 13.96 -4.20
C ALA A 40 -46.15 14.43 -2.78
N GLN A 41 -47.04 15.43 -2.64
CA GLN A 41 -47.53 15.90 -1.35
C GLN A 41 -48.27 14.79 -0.58
N VAL A 42 -49.20 14.09 -1.21
CA VAL A 42 -49.94 12.97 -0.60
C VAL A 42 -48.99 11.83 -0.20
N ARG A 43 -48.00 11.51 -1.05
CA ARG A 43 -46.96 10.53 -0.70
C ARG A 43 -46.12 10.98 0.48
N LYS A 44 -45.81 12.28 0.61
CA LYS A 44 -45.05 12.85 1.72
C LYS A 44 -45.84 12.80 3.03
N LEU A 45 -47.13 13.20 3.00
CA LEU A 45 -48.04 13.14 4.15
C LEU A 45 -48.21 11.73 4.72
N HIS A 46 -48.17 10.74 3.83
CA HIS A 46 -48.35 9.34 4.20
C HIS A 46 -47.04 8.55 4.33
N LYS A 47 -45.89 9.20 4.11
CA LYS A 47 -44.59 8.60 4.41
C LYS A 47 -44.42 8.69 5.92
N GLN A 48 -44.78 7.62 6.62
CA GLN A 48 -44.42 7.46 8.02
C GLN A 48 -42.91 7.74 8.15
N PRO A 49 -42.50 8.66 9.02
CA PRO A 49 -41.07 8.86 9.26
C PRO A 49 -40.50 7.53 9.74
N ARG A 50 -39.30 7.18 9.26
CA ARG A 50 -38.58 6.06 9.87
C ARG A 50 -38.23 6.49 11.28
N LEU A 51 -38.87 5.84 12.24
CA LEU A 51 -38.54 5.98 13.65
C LEU A 51 -37.41 5.01 13.97
N TYR A 52 -36.55 5.44 14.87
CA TYR A 52 -35.31 4.79 15.21
C TYR A 52 -35.22 4.72 16.73
N LEU A 53 -34.78 3.60 17.28
CA LEU A 53 -34.55 3.47 18.72
C LEU A 53 -33.27 4.22 19.10
N PRO A 54 -33.27 5.04 20.16
CA PRO A 54 -32.04 5.52 20.75
C PRO A 54 -31.26 4.31 21.28
N LEU A 55 -29.99 4.20 20.87
CA LEU A 55 -29.10 3.12 21.29
C LEU A 55 -28.06 3.66 22.25
N GLU A 56 -27.76 2.86 23.27
CA GLU A 56 -26.67 3.05 24.22
C GLU A 56 -25.79 1.79 24.15
N PHE A 57 -24.48 1.97 24.31
CA PHE A 57 -23.49 0.92 24.11
C PHE A 57 -22.54 0.88 25.29
N ASP A 58 -22.13 -0.31 25.72
CA ASP A 58 -21.10 -0.46 26.74
C ASP A 58 -19.69 -0.20 26.16
N PRO A 59 -18.77 0.38 26.95
CA PRO A 59 -17.39 0.59 26.53
C PRO A 59 -16.73 -0.71 26.05
N GLY A 60 -16.04 -0.65 24.90
CA GLY A 60 -15.19 -1.72 24.38
C GLY A 60 -15.97 -2.90 23.78
N THR A 61 -17.29 -2.83 23.81
CA THR A 61 -18.16 -3.95 23.40
C THR A 61 -18.39 -3.93 21.90
N ASP A 62 -18.90 -2.84 21.36
CA ASP A 62 -19.38 -2.78 19.99
C ASP A 62 -18.53 -1.89 19.08
N ALA A 63 -18.21 -2.40 17.90
CA ALA A 63 -17.68 -1.62 16.80
C ALA A 63 -18.46 -1.90 15.51
N GLN A 64 -18.40 -0.97 14.57
CA GLN A 64 -18.95 -1.13 13.24
C GLN A 64 -17.87 -0.99 12.19
N VAL A 65 -17.90 -1.88 11.21
CA VAL A 65 -17.07 -1.84 10.00
C VAL A 65 -17.93 -1.58 8.79
N ASP A 66 -17.43 -0.72 7.90
CA ASP A 66 -18.04 -0.41 6.61
C ASP A 66 -16.95 -0.20 5.54
N TRP A 67 -17.35 -0.29 4.27
CA TRP A 67 -16.52 0.03 3.12
C TRP A 67 -17.13 1.17 2.30
N GLY A 68 -16.27 2.06 1.83
CA GLY A 68 -16.65 3.13 0.91
C GLY A 68 -15.72 3.21 -0.29
N VAL A 69 -16.13 4.04 -1.25
CA VAL A 69 -15.25 4.50 -2.33
C VAL A 69 -14.97 5.98 -2.10
N GLY A 70 -13.70 6.36 -2.09
CA GLY A 70 -13.22 7.74 -2.04
C GLY A 70 -12.58 8.15 -3.37
N GLN A 71 -12.48 9.45 -3.59
CA GLN A 71 -11.64 10.01 -4.65
C GLN A 71 -10.49 10.78 -4.02
N VAL A 72 -9.31 10.68 -4.64
CA VAL A 72 -8.10 11.41 -4.27
C VAL A 72 -7.35 11.80 -5.54
N ILE A 73 -6.39 12.73 -5.43
CA ILE A 73 -5.44 13.00 -6.50
C ILE A 73 -4.14 12.29 -6.12
N MET A 74 -3.85 11.18 -6.80
CA MET A 74 -2.65 10.38 -6.54
C MET A 74 -1.68 10.56 -7.70
N ASN A 75 -0.47 11.08 -7.43
CA ASN A 75 0.53 11.42 -8.46
C ASN A 75 -0.04 12.32 -9.58
N GLY A 76 -0.88 13.29 -9.21
CA GLY A 76 -1.52 14.20 -10.17
C GLY A 76 -2.76 13.65 -10.88
N GLU A 77 -3.09 12.36 -10.69
CA GLU A 77 -4.24 11.73 -11.33
C GLU A 77 -5.41 11.48 -10.36
N LYS A 78 -6.63 11.82 -10.78
CA LYS A 78 -7.84 11.50 -10.00
C LYS A 78 -8.04 9.99 -9.95
N THR A 79 -7.94 9.42 -8.74
CA THR A 79 -7.97 7.98 -8.51
C THR A 79 -9.08 7.63 -7.52
N ASP A 80 -9.88 6.63 -7.87
CA ASP A 80 -10.84 6.01 -6.95
C ASP A 80 -10.12 5.05 -6.01
N VAL A 81 -10.29 5.22 -4.70
CA VAL A 81 -9.70 4.39 -3.65
C VAL A 81 -10.78 3.67 -2.83
N GLN A 82 -10.48 2.47 -2.36
CA GLN A 82 -11.38 1.72 -1.48
C GLN A 82 -11.06 2.07 -0.03
N LEU A 83 -12.04 2.60 0.69
CA LEU A 83 -11.86 3.06 2.06
C LEU A 83 -12.45 2.05 3.04
N PHE A 84 -11.59 1.52 3.91
CA PHE A 84 -11.98 0.76 5.08
C PHE A 84 -12.29 1.72 6.23
N PHE A 85 -13.39 1.49 6.93
CA PHE A 85 -13.78 2.25 8.12
C PHE A 85 -14.06 1.30 9.27
N MET A 86 -13.56 1.64 10.46
CA MET A 86 -13.99 1.03 11.71
C MET A 86 -14.31 2.11 12.73
N LYS A 87 -15.45 2.01 13.40
CA LYS A 87 -15.90 2.98 14.40
C LYS A 87 -16.34 2.26 15.68
N LEU A 88 -15.79 2.66 16.82
CA LEU A 88 -16.24 2.19 18.13
C LEU A 88 -17.61 2.80 18.45
N ALA A 89 -18.52 2.00 18.99
CA ALA A 89 -19.91 2.42 19.21
C ALA A 89 -20.05 3.34 20.43
N TYR A 90 -19.27 3.12 21.50
CA TYR A 90 -19.30 3.95 22.71
C TYR A 90 -18.60 5.29 22.50
N SER A 91 -17.28 5.32 22.29
CA SER A 91 -16.52 6.58 22.13
C SER A 91 -16.76 7.30 20.81
N ARG A 92 -17.31 6.61 19.80
CA ARG A 92 -17.42 7.09 18.41
C ARG A 92 -16.06 7.29 17.72
N ARG A 93 -14.96 6.86 18.35
CA ARG A 93 -13.63 6.94 17.76
C ARG A 93 -13.57 6.15 16.46
N THR A 94 -13.01 6.77 15.44
CA THR A 94 -13.07 6.28 14.06
C THR A 94 -11.67 6.07 13.51
N PHE A 95 -11.45 4.92 12.88
CA PHE A 95 -10.27 4.60 12.09
C PHE A 95 -10.64 4.51 10.60
N MET A 96 -9.75 4.98 9.74
CA MET A 96 -9.90 4.91 8.29
C MET A 96 -8.59 4.56 7.61
N MET A 97 -8.67 3.72 6.58
CA MET A 97 -7.53 3.35 5.75
C MET A 97 -7.96 3.14 4.30
N ALA A 98 -7.16 3.65 3.35
CA ALA A 98 -7.34 3.49 1.93
C ALA A 98 -6.55 2.28 1.38
N PHE A 99 -7.20 1.55 0.47
CA PHE A 99 -6.68 0.37 -0.22
C PHE A 99 -6.97 0.43 -1.72
N PRO A 100 -6.20 -0.29 -2.55
CA PRO A 100 -6.48 -0.42 -3.98
C PRO A 100 -7.67 -1.34 -4.29
N SER A 101 -8.04 -2.23 -3.35
CA SER A 101 -9.14 -3.18 -3.52
C SER A 101 -9.78 -3.56 -2.18
N GLN A 102 -10.99 -4.10 -2.22
CA GLN A 102 -11.72 -4.64 -1.05
C GLN A 102 -11.52 -6.16 -0.89
N LYS A 103 -10.41 -6.71 -1.39
CA LYS A 103 -10.13 -8.16 -1.28
C LYS A 103 -9.83 -8.55 0.17
N GLN A 104 -9.90 -9.85 0.47
CA GLN A 104 -9.72 -10.40 1.80
C GLN A 104 -8.44 -9.91 2.50
N GLU A 105 -7.31 -9.85 1.81
CA GLU A 105 -6.06 -9.36 2.37
C GLU A 105 -6.16 -7.90 2.85
N ALA A 106 -6.90 -7.05 2.13
CA ALA A 106 -7.13 -5.66 2.51
C ALA A 106 -8.15 -5.56 3.66
N PHE A 107 -9.16 -6.44 3.66
CA PHE A 107 -10.12 -6.54 4.75
C PHE A 107 -9.45 -6.90 6.07
N PHE A 108 -8.60 -7.93 6.11
CA PHE A 108 -7.86 -8.28 7.32
C PHE A 108 -6.86 -7.20 7.71
N MET A 109 -6.09 -6.66 6.76
CA MET A 109 -5.15 -5.57 7.05
C MET A 109 -5.85 -4.35 7.64
N GLY A 110 -7.03 -3.97 7.13
CA GLY A 110 -7.84 -2.88 7.68
C GLY A 110 -8.20 -3.10 9.15
N HIS A 111 -8.59 -4.32 9.53
CA HIS A 111 -8.86 -4.66 10.92
C HIS A 111 -7.60 -4.63 11.78
N VAL A 112 -6.51 -5.26 11.35
CA VAL A 112 -5.26 -5.30 12.11
C VAL A 112 -4.76 -3.88 12.38
N GLN A 113 -4.80 -3.00 11.37
CA GLN A 113 -4.40 -1.61 11.52
C GLN A 113 -5.37 -0.81 12.40
N ALA A 114 -6.68 -1.08 12.32
CA ALA A 114 -7.67 -0.46 13.22
C ALA A 114 -7.45 -0.88 14.68
N PHE A 115 -7.25 -2.18 14.94
CA PHE A 115 -6.99 -2.69 16.28
C PHE A 115 -5.69 -2.13 16.85
N ALA A 116 -4.64 -2.01 16.03
CA ALA A 116 -3.41 -1.34 16.43
C ALA A 116 -3.64 0.15 16.75
N PHE A 117 -4.44 0.86 15.95
CA PHE A 117 -4.79 2.26 16.19
C PHE A 117 -5.62 2.48 17.46
N PHE A 118 -6.51 1.54 17.77
CA PHE A 118 -7.27 1.52 19.03
C PHE A 118 -6.47 0.88 20.18
N GLU A 119 -5.29 0.32 19.94
CA GLU A 119 -4.51 -0.39 20.96
C GLU A 119 -5.30 -1.53 21.65
N GLY A 120 -6.26 -2.14 20.94
CA GLY A 120 -7.14 -3.17 21.47
C GLY A 120 -8.20 -3.63 20.47
N VAL A 121 -8.95 -4.67 20.84
CA VAL A 121 -9.98 -5.29 20.01
C VAL A 121 -11.36 -5.18 20.67
N PRO A 122 -12.38 -4.68 19.97
CA PRO A 122 -13.75 -4.67 20.48
C PRO A 122 -14.33 -6.09 20.56
N GLN A 123 -15.25 -6.33 21.50
CA GLN A 123 -15.81 -7.67 21.71
C GLN A 123 -16.67 -8.15 20.54
N ARG A 124 -17.42 -7.24 19.91
CA ARG A 124 -18.33 -7.51 18.80
C ARG A 124 -18.13 -6.48 17.69
N ILE A 125 -18.02 -6.98 16.47
CA ILE A 125 -17.90 -6.16 15.26
C ILE A 125 -19.10 -6.42 14.36
N SER A 126 -19.84 -5.35 14.11
CA SER A 126 -20.97 -5.34 13.19
C SER A 126 -20.52 -4.94 11.80
N TYR A 127 -20.88 -5.75 10.80
CA TYR A 127 -20.59 -5.49 9.41
C TYR A 127 -21.85 -5.06 8.67
N ASP A 128 -21.79 -3.90 8.02
CA ASP A 128 -22.87 -3.36 7.20
C ASP A 128 -22.45 -3.33 5.72
N ASN A 129 -23.41 -3.55 4.82
CA ASN A 129 -23.27 -3.37 3.37
C ASN A 129 -21.99 -3.94 2.72
N LEU A 130 -21.49 -5.09 3.20
CA LEU A 130 -20.40 -5.80 2.55
C LEU A 130 -20.84 -6.24 1.15
N LYS A 131 -20.02 -6.00 0.12
CA LYS A 131 -20.28 -6.52 -1.23
C LYS A 131 -20.53 -8.03 -1.14
N THR A 132 -21.40 -8.55 -2.01
CA THR A 132 -21.75 -9.98 -2.04
C THR A 132 -20.52 -10.88 -2.03
N ALA A 133 -19.41 -10.52 -2.70
CA ALA A 133 -18.16 -11.28 -2.66
C ALA A 133 -17.52 -11.33 -1.26
N VAL A 134 -17.56 -10.24 -0.48
CA VAL A 134 -17.08 -10.22 0.91
C VAL A 134 -18.07 -10.93 1.82
N GLN A 135 -19.38 -10.86 1.55
CA GLN A 135 -20.35 -11.71 2.25
C GLN A 135 -20.13 -13.19 1.93
N GLU A 136 -19.90 -13.58 0.68
CA GLU A 136 -19.64 -14.96 0.25
C GLU A 136 -18.34 -15.52 0.85
N ILE A 137 -17.31 -14.69 0.98
CA ILE A 137 -16.08 -14.98 1.77
C ILE A 137 -16.41 -15.32 3.23
N LEU A 138 -17.43 -14.67 3.81
CA LEU A 138 -17.75 -14.72 5.23
C LEU A 138 -18.92 -15.66 5.58
N THR A 139 -19.80 -15.99 4.63
CA THR A 139 -21.04 -16.76 4.83
C THR A 139 -21.32 -17.84 3.76
N GLY A 140 -20.52 -17.94 2.68
CA GLY A 140 -20.75 -18.83 1.52
C GLY A 140 -19.79 -20.04 1.38
N HIS A 141 -19.87 -20.75 0.24
CA HIS A 141 -19.27 -22.08 0.00
C HIS A 141 -17.73 -22.13 -0.23
N GLY A 142 -17.00 -21.03 -0.02
CA GLY A 142 -15.53 -20.98 -0.18
C GLY A 142 -14.78 -21.47 1.06
N ARG A 143 -14.49 -22.79 1.13
CA ARG A 143 -13.91 -23.44 2.33
C ARG A 143 -12.64 -22.76 2.89
N ILE A 144 -11.75 -22.25 2.03
CA ILE A 144 -10.48 -21.63 2.43
C ILE A 144 -10.67 -20.22 3.01
N GLU A 145 -11.55 -19.41 2.43
CA GLU A 145 -11.75 -18.02 2.84
C GLU A 145 -12.50 -17.95 4.17
N GLN A 146 -13.44 -18.87 4.39
CA GLN A 146 -14.13 -19.06 5.66
C GLN A 146 -13.16 -19.49 6.79
N GLU A 147 -12.25 -20.43 6.51
CA GLU A 147 -11.24 -20.89 7.47
C GLU A 147 -10.29 -19.75 7.89
N ALA A 148 -9.83 -18.95 6.92
CA ALA A 148 -8.97 -17.81 7.20
C ALA A 148 -9.68 -16.74 8.06
N PHE A 149 -10.97 -16.45 7.81
CA PHE A 149 -11.72 -15.55 8.69
C PHE A 149 -11.97 -16.14 10.08
N PHE A 150 -12.21 -17.45 10.17
CA PHE A 150 -12.34 -18.15 11.45
C PHE A 150 -11.04 -18.05 12.26
N HIS A 151 -9.89 -18.33 11.66
CA HIS A 151 -8.58 -18.16 12.30
C HIS A 151 -8.31 -16.70 12.70
N PHE A 152 -8.67 -15.75 11.82
CA PHE A 152 -8.56 -14.32 12.12
C PHE A 152 -9.36 -13.93 13.36
N ARG A 153 -10.64 -14.34 13.41
CA ARG A 153 -11.52 -14.11 14.57
C ARG A 153 -11.03 -14.82 15.83
N GLY A 154 -10.51 -16.03 15.69
CA GLY A 154 -9.95 -16.80 16.81
C GLY A 154 -8.71 -16.13 17.40
N LEU A 155 -7.84 -15.53 16.57
CA LEU A 155 -6.65 -14.83 17.02
C LEU A 155 -6.97 -13.53 17.76
N TYR A 156 -7.92 -12.74 17.25
CA TYR A 156 -8.31 -11.45 17.84
C TYR A 156 -9.48 -11.56 18.83
N LEU A 157 -10.08 -12.74 18.97
CA LEU A 157 -11.14 -13.06 19.92
C LEU A 157 -12.34 -12.10 19.86
N PHE A 158 -12.92 -11.86 18.68
CA PHE A 158 -14.13 -11.04 18.53
C PHE A 158 -15.30 -11.77 17.88
N GLU A 159 -16.51 -11.34 18.22
CA GLU A 159 -17.76 -11.79 17.63
C GLU A 159 -18.08 -10.99 16.37
N SER A 160 -18.49 -11.66 15.29
CA SER A 160 -18.93 -11.00 14.06
C SER A 160 -20.46 -10.99 13.98
N HIS A 161 -21.05 -9.82 13.81
CA HIS A 161 -22.49 -9.66 13.58
C HIS A 161 -22.73 -9.11 12.17
N PHE A 162 -23.52 -9.81 11.36
CA PHE A 162 -23.85 -9.41 9.98
C PHE A 162 -25.29 -8.92 9.92
N CYS A 163 -25.49 -7.69 9.46
CA CYS A 163 -26.84 -7.14 9.36
C CYS A 163 -27.62 -7.75 8.18
N THR A 164 -28.90 -8.03 8.39
CA THR A 164 -29.80 -8.57 7.35
C THR A 164 -30.01 -7.56 6.22
N PRO A 165 -29.88 -7.96 4.94
CA PRO A 165 -30.10 -7.06 3.81
C PRO A 165 -31.49 -6.38 3.86
N GLY A 166 -31.53 -5.05 3.91
CA GLY A 166 -32.77 -4.27 3.96
C GLY A 166 -33.29 -3.94 5.36
N ALA A 167 -32.62 -4.38 6.43
CA ALA A 167 -32.95 -4.10 7.83
C ALA A 167 -32.19 -2.89 8.40
N GLY A 168 -31.86 -1.88 7.58
CA GLY A 168 -31.22 -0.64 8.04
C GLY A 168 -32.05 0.18 9.05
N ASN A 169 -33.24 -0.29 9.40
CA ASN A 169 -34.12 0.32 10.40
C ASN A 169 -33.75 -0.08 11.85
N GLU A 170 -32.96 -1.14 12.06
CA GLU A 170 -32.57 -1.61 13.40
C GLU A 170 -31.42 -0.79 14.01
N LYS A 171 -30.68 -0.03 13.20
CA LYS A 171 -29.58 0.82 13.67
C LYS A 171 -30.02 2.27 13.73
N GLY A 172 -30.69 2.60 14.82
CA GLY A 172 -31.32 3.90 15.06
C GLY A 172 -30.41 5.11 15.24
N GLN A 173 -29.11 4.99 14.99
CA GLN A 173 -28.15 6.04 15.36
C GLN A 173 -27.07 6.31 14.33
N VAL A 174 -27.11 5.64 13.18
CA VAL A 174 -26.02 5.69 12.21
C VAL A 174 -26.50 6.44 10.97
N GLU A 175 -26.34 7.77 11.01
CA GLU A 175 -26.13 8.54 9.78
C GLU A 175 -25.12 7.79 8.91
N HIS A 176 -25.28 7.83 7.58
CA HIS A 176 -24.31 7.31 6.60
C HIS A 176 -22.88 7.73 6.98
N SER A 177 -22.19 6.91 7.79
CA SER A 177 -20.92 7.29 8.41
C SER A 177 -19.85 7.41 7.33
N VAL A 178 -19.98 6.61 6.26
CA VAL A 178 -19.21 6.75 5.02
C VAL A 178 -19.46 8.10 4.34
N GLY A 179 -20.71 8.58 4.28
CA GLY A 179 -21.05 9.87 3.67
C GLY A 179 -20.59 11.08 4.47
N PHE A 180 -20.59 10.99 5.80
CA PHE A 180 -20.04 12.00 6.70
C PHE A 180 -18.50 12.03 6.64
N ASN A 181 -17.86 10.87 6.79
CA ASN A 181 -16.40 10.77 6.79
C ASN A 181 -15.80 11.13 5.43
N ARG A 182 -16.42 10.75 4.30
CA ARG A 182 -15.95 11.19 2.98
C ARG A 182 -15.95 12.71 2.84
N ARG A 183 -16.98 13.39 3.37
CA ARG A 183 -17.08 14.85 3.31
C ARG A 183 -16.10 15.55 4.26
N ASN A 184 -15.75 14.93 5.39
CA ASN A 184 -14.88 15.57 6.38
C ASN A 184 -13.39 15.23 6.20
N PHE A 185 -13.08 14.06 5.64
CA PHE A 185 -11.71 13.56 5.53
C PHE A 185 -11.13 13.71 4.12
N LEU A 186 -11.98 13.81 3.08
CA LEU A 186 -11.54 13.86 1.69
C LEU A 186 -12.03 15.12 0.96
N ALA A 187 -12.49 16.14 1.69
CA ALA A 187 -12.85 17.44 1.11
C ALA A 187 -11.99 18.55 1.76
N PRO A 188 -11.19 19.30 0.97
CA PRO A 188 -10.93 19.10 -0.46
C PRO A 188 -10.23 17.76 -0.75
N LEU A 189 -10.22 17.35 -2.02
CA LEU A 189 -9.57 16.10 -2.43
C LEU A 189 -8.08 16.14 -2.05
N PRO A 190 -7.57 15.18 -1.27
CA PRO A 190 -6.17 15.19 -0.89
C PRO A 190 -5.28 14.87 -2.10
N GLU A 191 -4.19 15.63 -2.21
CA GLU A 191 -3.11 15.41 -3.18
C GLU A 191 -1.98 14.63 -2.49
N VAL A 192 -1.69 13.44 -3.01
CA VAL A 192 -0.77 12.48 -2.36
C VAL A 192 0.07 11.75 -3.41
N SER A 193 1.26 11.29 -3.03
CA SER A 193 2.14 10.52 -3.93
C SER A 193 1.90 9.01 -3.88
N SER A 194 1.29 8.51 -2.80
CA SER A 194 1.12 7.07 -2.60
C SER A 194 -0.01 6.73 -1.62
N TYR A 195 -0.37 5.45 -1.55
CA TYR A 195 -1.26 4.94 -0.49
C TYR A 195 -0.66 5.09 0.91
N GLU A 196 0.66 5.02 1.05
CA GLU A 196 1.33 5.25 2.33
C GLU A 196 1.12 6.69 2.81
N ALA A 197 1.38 7.67 1.93
CA ALA A 197 1.12 9.08 2.22
C ALA A 197 -0.35 9.36 2.52
N LEU A 198 -1.26 8.76 1.73
CA LEU A 198 -2.71 8.87 1.96
C LEU A 198 -3.13 8.30 3.31
N ASN A 199 -2.60 7.13 3.69
CA ASN A 199 -2.96 6.48 4.94
C ASN A 199 -2.38 7.23 6.15
N ALA A 200 -1.18 7.81 6.04
CA ALA A 200 -0.64 8.71 7.06
C ALA A 200 -1.54 9.94 7.26
N TYR A 201 -1.98 10.56 6.16
CA TYR A 201 -2.93 11.68 6.19
C TYR A 201 -4.27 11.29 6.85
N LEU A 202 -4.86 10.16 6.45
CA LEU A 202 -6.14 9.69 7.00
C LEU A 202 -6.04 9.36 8.50
N GLN A 203 -4.95 8.72 8.93
CA GLN A 203 -4.72 8.45 10.35
C GLN A 203 -4.58 9.74 11.17
N GLN A 204 -3.90 10.75 10.62
CA GLN A 204 -3.84 12.07 11.26
C GLN A 204 -5.25 12.66 11.41
N LYS A 205 -6.07 12.62 10.36
CA LYS A 205 -7.46 13.11 10.41
C LYS A 205 -8.30 12.36 11.44
N CYS A 206 -8.11 11.06 11.59
CA CYS A 206 -8.77 10.27 12.64
C CYS A 206 -8.42 10.78 14.04
N ARG A 207 -7.14 11.11 14.29
CA ARG A 207 -6.70 11.68 15.58
C ARG A 207 -7.21 13.09 15.80
N GLU A 208 -7.31 13.90 14.74
CA GLU A 208 -7.87 15.25 14.84
C GLU A 208 -9.36 15.22 15.20
N ASP A 209 -10.11 14.20 14.74
CA ASP A 209 -11.53 13.99 15.06
C ASP A 209 -11.77 13.67 16.55
N ASP A 210 -10.74 13.24 17.29
CA ASP A 210 -10.83 13.00 18.74
C ASP A 210 -11.25 14.28 19.50
N ARG A 211 -11.02 15.48 18.94
CA ARG A 211 -11.42 16.77 19.54
C ARG A 211 -12.90 17.08 19.40
N ARG A 212 -13.63 16.36 18.55
CA ARG A 212 -15.03 16.64 18.27
C ARG A 212 -15.93 16.07 19.36
N THR A 213 -16.94 16.83 19.76
CA THR A 213 -18.04 16.34 20.60
C THR A 213 -19.22 15.96 19.72
N VAL A 214 -19.66 14.71 19.80
CA VAL A 214 -20.81 14.22 19.04
C VAL A 214 -22.10 14.58 19.79
N THR A 215 -23.12 15.04 19.07
CA THR A 215 -24.44 15.32 19.65
C THR A 215 -24.96 14.11 20.43
N GLY A 216 -25.33 14.33 21.69
CA GLY A 216 -25.82 13.27 22.58
C GLY A 216 -24.73 12.55 23.38
N GLN A 217 -23.44 12.87 23.18
CA GLN A 217 -22.36 12.40 24.05
C GLN A 217 -22.03 13.42 25.15
N PRO A 218 -21.63 12.97 26.36
CA PRO A 218 -21.31 13.85 27.47
C PRO A 218 -19.94 14.55 27.35
N ALA A 219 -19.06 14.02 26.49
CA ALA A 219 -17.68 14.48 26.33
C ALA A 219 -17.20 14.34 24.87
N SER A 220 -15.99 14.84 24.59
CA SER A 220 -15.35 14.67 23.28
C SER A 220 -15.06 13.19 22.98
N ILE A 221 -14.89 12.86 21.69
CA ILE A 221 -14.54 11.50 21.25
C ILE A 221 -13.26 11.01 21.95
N GLY A 222 -12.26 11.88 22.10
CA GLY A 222 -11.00 11.57 22.75
C GLY A 222 -11.13 11.28 24.24
N GLU A 223 -11.97 12.03 24.96
CA GLU A 223 -12.24 11.78 26.39
C GLU A 223 -13.01 10.48 26.61
N MET A 224 -14.04 10.24 25.78
CA MET A 224 -14.79 8.98 25.80
C MET A 224 -13.90 7.79 25.45
N TRP A 225 -12.94 7.99 24.53
CA TRP A 225 -11.96 6.98 24.15
C TRP A 225 -11.06 6.56 25.31
N GLN A 226 -10.56 7.50 26.12
CA GLN A 226 -9.71 7.15 27.26
C GLN A 226 -10.43 6.24 28.27
N GLN A 227 -11.75 6.41 28.42
CA GLN A 227 -12.58 5.53 29.23
C GLN A 227 -12.76 4.16 28.58
N GLU A 228 -12.96 4.13 27.26
CA GLU A 228 -13.18 2.90 26.50
C GLU A 228 -11.96 2.01 26.36
N LYS A 229 -10.76 2.61 26.23
CA LYS A 229 -9.51 1.91 25.94
C LYS A 229 -9.25 0.73 26.88
N ALA A 230 -9.50 0.91 28.17
CA ALA A 230 -9.28 -0.12 29.18
C ALA A 230 -10.25 -1.31 29.09
N ALA A 231 -11.39 -1.15 28.41
CA ALA A 231 -12.40 -2.18 28.24
C ALA A 231 -12.22 -3.03 26.97
N LEU A 232 -11.29 -2.66 26.07
CA LEU A 232 -10.97 -3.45 24.90
C LEU A 232 -10.16 -4.69 25.25
N ARG A 233 -10.30 -5.74 24.43
CA ARG A 233 -9.45 -6.94 24.53
C ARG A 233 -8.02 -6.60 24.10
N PRO A 234 -7.00 -7.22 24.71
CA PRO A 234 -5.62 -6.99 24.34
C PRO A 234 -5.32 -7.49 22.92
N LEU A 235 -4.32 -6.87 22.29
CA LEU A 235 -3.81 -7.34 21.01
C LEU A 235 -3.01 -8.64 21.18
N PRO A 236 -3.05 -9.57 20.21
CA PRO A 236 -2.17 -10.74 20.20
C PRO A 236 -0.70 -10.31 20.05
N ALA A 237 0.22 -11.12 20.58
CA ALA A 237 1.66 -10.84 20.52
C ALA A 237 2.21 -10.77 19.08
N GLN A 238 1.63 -11.55 18.16
CA GLN A 238 1.95 -11.49 16.73
C GLN A 238 0.69 -11.12 15.95
N PRO A 239 0.76 -10.10 15.07
CA PRO A 239 -0.37 -9.75 14.22
C PRO A 239 -0.65 -10.84 13.18
N TYR A 240 -1.89 -10.91 12.73
CA TYR A 240 -2.27 -11.85 11.67
C TYR A 240 -1.56 -11.51 10.36
N ASP A 241 -1.03 -12.52 9.68
CA ASP A 241 -0.40 -12.37 8.37
C ASP A 241 -1.48 -12.14 7.30
N CYS A 242 -1.75 -10.86 7.00
CA CYS A 242 -2.82 -10.40 6.12
C CYS A 242 -2.47 -10.58 4.63
N CYS A 243 -2.16 -11.80 4.23
CA CYS A 243 -1.83 -12.13 2.85
C CYS A 243 -2.60 -13.36 2.36
N ARG A 244 -2.67 -13.48 1.04
CA ARG A 244 -3.07 -14.72 0.39
C ARG A 244 -1.82 -15.49 -0.05
N VAL A 245 -1.70 -16.74 0.40
CA VAL A 245 -0.57 -17.60 0.08
C VAL A 245 -0.88 -18.41 -1.18
N VAL A 246 0.04 -18.41 -2.16
CA VAL A 246 -0.12 -19.13 -3.43
C VAL A 246 1.19 -19.79 -3.82
N ASN A 247 1.15 -21.07 -4.18
CA ASN A 247 2.30 -21.77 -4.76
C ASN A 247 2.46 -21.39 -6.22
N VAL A 248 3.69 -21.05 -6.62
CA VAL A 248 4.01 -20.59 -7.96
C VAL A 248 5.32 -21.18 -8.47
N SER A 249 5.43 -21.26 -9.80
CA SER A 249 6.64 -21.70 -10.50
C SER A 249 7.08 -20.60 -11.48
N PRO A 250 8.37 -20.22 -11.49
CA PRO A 250 8.87 -19.25 -12.45
C PRO A 250 8.93 -19.86 -13.85
N ASN A 251 8.63 -19.05 -14.85
CA ASN A 251 8.83 -19.40 -16.26
C ASN A 251 10.31 -19.32 -16.67
N ARG A 252 10.62 -19.64 -17.94
CA ARG A 252 11.99 -19.57 -18.49
C ARG A 252 12.62 -18.17 -18.47
N TYR A 253 11.83 -17.12 -18.26
CA TYR A 253 12.30 -15.74 -18.13
C TYR A 253 12.49 -15.33 -16.65
N SER A 254 12.47 -16.28 -15.72
CA SER A 254 12.55 -16.03 -14.28
C SER A 254 11.42 -15.13 -13.77
N GLN A 255 10.19 -15.39 -14.22
CA GLN A 255 9.00 -14.63 -13.80
C GLN A 255 7.89 -15.57 -13.33
N VAL A 256 7.23 -15.21 -12.23
CA VAL A 256 6.04 -15.90 -11.73
C VAL A 256 4.78 -15.16 -12.17
N GLN A 257 3.73 -15.90 -12.53
CA GLN A 257 2.45 -15.33 -12.90
C GLN A 257 1.50 -15.30 -11.70
N LEU A 258 1.00 -14.11 -11.38
CA LEU A 258 0.10 -13.85 -10.26
C LEU A 258 -1.03 -12.93 -10.72
N GLN A 259 -2.28 -13.40 -10.66
CA GLN A 259 -3.49 -12.64 -11.03
C GLN A 259 -3.35 -11.93 -12.41
N THR A 260 -2.91 -12.66 -13.44
CA THR A 260 -2.60 -12.19 -14.82
C THR A 260 -1.33 -11.34 -15.00
N ASN A 261 -0.72 -10.86 -13.93
CA ASN A 261 0.53 -10.08 -13.96
C ASN A 261 1.74 -10.98 -13.77
N ARG A 262 2.92 -10.52 -14.21
CA ARG A 262 4.18 -11.25 -14.11
C ARG A 262 5.16 -10.49 -13.22
N TYR A 263 5.75 -11.18 -12.27
CA TYR A 263 6.72 -10.64 -11.33
C TYR A 263 8.05 -11.37 -11.49
N SER A 264 9.12 -10.62 -11.71
CA SER A 264 10.47 -11.20 -11.83
C SER A 264 10.95 -11.81 -10.50
N VAL A 265 11.81 -12.82 -10.59
CA VAL A 265 12.50 -13.48 -9.47
C VAL A 265 14.00 -13.52 -9.79
N PRO A 266 14.91 -13.41 -8.79
CA PRO A 266 16.34 -13.54 -9.04
C PRO A 266 16.68 -14.81 -9.82
N THR A 267 17.39 -14.64 -10.92
CA THR A 267 17.72 -15.72 -11.88
C THR A 267 18.57 -16.84 -11.26
N ASP A 268 19.36 -16.53 -10.23
CA ASP A 268 20.14 -17.48 -9.43
C ASP A 268 19.33 -18.21 -8.36
N GLN A 269 18.12 -17.71 -8.04
CA GLN A 269 17.24 -18.28 -7.01
C GLN A 269 15.98 -18.93 -7.58
N ALA A 270 15.74 -18.84 -8.89
CA ALA A 270 14.57 -19.35 -9.60
C ALA A 270 14.54 -20.89 -9.62
N ARG A 271 13.83 -21.48 -8.66
CA ARG A 271 13.58 -22.94 -8.56
C ARG A 271 12.15 -23.28 -8.98
N GLN A 272 11.86 -24.56 -9.23
CA GLN A 272 10.56 -25.00 -9.75
C GLN A 272 9.37 -24.76 -8.79
N GLN A 273 9.59 -24.63 -7.48
CA GLN A 273 8.52 -24.39 -6.50
C GLN A 273 8.88 -23.23 -5.57
N LEU A 274 8.06 -22.19 -5.62
CA LEU A 274 8.13 -20.99 -4.79
C LEU A 274 6.77 -20.73 -4.15
N THR A 275 6.76 -19.96 -3.07
CA THR A 275 5.53 -19.52 -2.42
C THR A 275 5.44 -18.01 -2.50
N ALA A 276 4.34 -17.49 -3.05
CA ALA A 276 4.05 -16.07 -3.08
C ALA A 276 3.04 -15.71 -1.99
N LYS A 277 3.40 -14.72 -1.17
CA LYS A 277 2.48 -14.03 -0.25
C LYS A 277 2.01 -12.74 -0.90
N LEU A 278 0.70 -12.65 -1.09
CA LEU A 278 0.02 -11.56 -1.77
C LEU A 278 -0.63 -10.65 -0.73
N TYR A 279 0.04 -9.56 -0.37
CA TYR A 279 -0.45 -8.51 0.55
C TYR A 279 -1.18 -7.41 -0.21
N PRO A 280 -1.93 -6.50 0.44
CA PRO A 280 -2.66 -5.44 -0.25
C PRO A 280 -1.78 -4.53 -1.11
N PHE A 281 -0.58 -4.18 -0.64
CA PHE A 281 0.32 -3.24 -1.33
C PHE A 281 1.56 -3.90 -1.94
N THR A 282 1.90 -5.13 -1.53
CA THR A 282 3.13 -5.80 -1.93
C THR A 282 2.90 -7.27 -2.28
N VAL A 283 3.82 -7.82 -3.06
CA VAL A 283 3.95 -9.25 -3.35
C VAL A 283 5.33 -9.67 -2.88
N ALA A 284 5.38 -10.62 -1.96
CA ALA A 284 6.63 -11.19 -1.47
C ALA A 284 6.72 -12.66 -1.92
N ILE A 285 7.86 -13.05 -2.50
CA ILE A 285 8.09 -14.38 -3.05
C ILE A 285 9.18 -15.04 -2.20
N TYR A 286 8.91 -16.25 -1.77
CA TYR A 286 9.75 -17.04 -0.87
C TYR A 286 10.16 -18.34 -1.55
N ARG A 287 11.32 -18.86 -1.17
CA ARG A 287 11.62 -20.28 -1.39
C ARG A 287 10.94 -21.11 -0.31
N SER A 288 10.58 -22.35 -0.64
CA SER A 288 10.09 -23.32 0.34
C SER A 288 11.01 -23.39 1.56
N ALA A 289 10.41 -23.32 2.76
CA ALA A 289 11.07 -23.34 4.08
C ALA A 289 11.92 -22.11 4.47
N GLU A 290 12.02 -21.06 3.65
CA GLU A 290 12.71 -19.82 4.01
C GLU A 290 11.74 -18.78 4.61
N THR A 291 12.19 -18.06 5.63
CA THR A 291 11.42 -16.97 6.28
C THR A 291 11.65 -15.61 5.64
N THR A 292 12.73 -15.46 4.86
CA THR A 292 13.09 -14.24 4.15
C THR A 292 12.66 -14.32 2.69
N PRO A 293 12.01 -13.27 2.13
CA PRO A 293 11.61 -13.28 0.73
C PRO A 293 12.84 -13.15 -0.19
N ILE A 294 12.85 -13.93 -1.28
CA ILE A 294 13.86 -13.81 -2.35
C ILE A 294 13.54 -12.67 -3.31
N ALA A 295 12.29 -12.19 -3.33
CA ALA A 295 11.87 -11.05 -4.12
C ALA A 295 10.67 -10.36 -3.47
N VAL A 296 10.67 -9.02 -3.48
CA VAL A 296 9.55 -8.19 -3.04
C VAL A 296 9.24 -7.19 -4.13
N HIS A 297 7.96 -7.05 -4.47
CA HIS A 297 7.46 -6.14 -5.50
C HIS A 297 6.27 -5.33 -4.99
N PRO A 298 6.07 -4.09 -5.46
CA PRO A 298 4.79 -3.42 -5.35
C PRO A 298 3.70 -4.25 -6.03
N ARG A 299 2.52 -4.33 -5.42
CA ARG A 299 1.42 -5.13 -5.98
C ARG A 299 0.70 -4.39 -7.09
N CYS A 300 0.61 -5.03 -8.25
CA CYS A 300 -0.15 -4.53 -9.39
C CYS A 300 -1.56 -5.13 -9.43
N TYR A 301 -2.58 -4.26 -9.48
CA TYR A 301 -3.99 -4.61 -9.65
C TYR A 301 -4.49 -4.47 -11.10
N GLY A 302 -3.64 -4.00 -12.01
CA GLY A 302 -3.89 -4.00 -13.45
C GLY A 302 -3.92 -5.42 -14.02
N ARG A 303 -3.99 -5.52 -15.36
CA ARG A 303 -3.98 -6.79 -16.08
C ARG A 303 -2.80 -6.86 -17.04
N HIS A 304 -2.24 -8.05 -17.18
CA HIS A 304 -1.17 -8.37 -18.13
C HIS A 304 0.08 -7.46 -18.01
N GLN A 305 0.36 -6.96 -16.80
CA GLN A 305 1.53 -6.14 -16.53
C GLN A 305 2.76 -7.00 -16.22
N GLU A 306 3.94 -6.49 -16.57
CA GLU A 306 5.23 -7.09 -16.25
C GLU A 306 6.01 -6.21 -15.27
N ILE A 307 6.13 -6.68 -14.04
CA ILE A 307 6.84 -6.04 -12.94
C ILE A 307 8.23 -6.66 -12.84
N ILE A 308 9.20 -5.94 -13.39
CA ILE A 308 10.57 -6.40 -13.58
C ILE A 308 11.48 -5.58 -12.68
N ASN A 309 12.16 -6.27 -11.74
CA ASN A 309 13.30 -5.71 -11.05
C ASN A 309 14.57 -6.05 -11.87
N PRO A 310 15.32 -5.07 -12.37
CA PRO A 310 16.52 -5.31 -13.17
C PRO A 310 17.58 -6.11 -12.40
N LEU A 311 17.66 -5.92 -11.08
CA LEU A 311 18.66 -6.57 -10.23
C LEU A 311 18.55 -8.10 -10.25
N HIS A 312 17.32 -8.63 -10.45
CA HIS A 312 17.06 -10.07 -10.54
C HIS A 312 17.78 -10.74 -11.72
N TYR A 313 18.13 -9.98 -12.76
CA TYR A 313 18.74 -10.48 -13.98
C TYR A 313 20.26 -10.28 -14.01
N LEU A 314 20.85 -9.56 -13.06
CA LEU A 314 22.29 -9.30 -13.01
C LEU A 314 23.16 -10.56 -12.99
N PRO A 315 22.81 -11.65 -12.25
CA PRO A 315 23.57 -12.90 -12.34
C PRO A 315 23.62 -13.48 -13.76
N LEU A 316 22.50 -13.44 -14.49
CA LEU A 316 22.42 -13.94 -15.86
C LEU A 316 23.14 -13.01 -16.86
N ILE A 317 23.06 -11.69 -16.67
CA ILE A 317 23.78 -10.72 -17.50
C ILE A 317 25.29 -10.81 -17.27
N ARG A 318 25.75 -11.11 -16.05
CA ARG A 318 27.16 -11.36 -15.76
C ARG A 318 27.71 -12.56 -16.53
N GLN A 319 26.90 -13.59 -16.74
CA GLN A 319 27.25 -14.74 -17.59
C GLN A 319 27.18 -14.41 -19.09
N ARG A 320 26.31 -13.47 -19.49
CA ARG A 320 26.04 -13.09 -20.89
C ARG A 320 26.12 -11.57 -21.09
N PRO A 321 27.32 -10.97 -20.94
CA PRO A 321 27.49 -9.51 -20.89
C PRO A 321 27.05 -8.80 -22.18
N GLY A 322 27.16 -9.46 -23.34
CA GLY A 322 26.72 -8.91 -24.62
C GLY A 322 25.20 -8.67 -24.70
N ALA A 323 24.40 -9.31 -23.85
CA ALA A 323 22.96 -9.14 -23.82
C ALA A 323 22.51 -7.79 -23.24
N ILE A 324 23.39 -7.04 -22.56
CA ILE A 324 23.04 -5.79 -21.86
C ILE A 324 22.33 -4.77 -22.76
N ARG A 325 22.68 -4.71 -24.05
CA ARG A 325 22.12 -3.77 -25.03
C ARG A 325 20.65 -4.05 -25.36
N HIS A 326 20.23 -5.31 -25.33
CA HIS A 326 18.91 -5.75 -25.80
C HIS A 326 18.04 -6.30 -24.67
N ALA A 327 18.62 -6.65 -23.52
CA ALA A 327 17.89 -7.19 -22.39
C ALA A 327 16.84 -6.18 -21.89
N LYS A 328 15.56 -6.55 -22.04
CA LYS A 328 14.41 -5.74 -21.62
C LYS A 328 14.54 -5.17 -20.19
N PRO A 329 14.97 -5.93 -19.16
CA PRO A 329 15.15 -5.39 -17.81
C PRO A 329 16.16 -4.23 -17.75
N LEU A 330 17.27 -4.36 -18.47
CA LEU A 330 18.37 -3.39 -18.44
C LEU A 330 18.05 -2.17 -19.28
N ARG A 331 17.40 -2.35 -20.45
CA ARG A 331 16.93 -1.22 -21.27
C ARG A 331 15.93 -0.34 -20.53
N ARG A 332 14.95 -0.94 -19.85
CA ARG A 332 13.97 -0.19 -19.05
C ARG A 332 14.61 0.50 -17.85
N TRP A 333 15.61 -0.12 -17.22
CA TRP A 333 16.32 0.50 -16.11
C TRP A 333 17.17 1.69 -16.57
N ARG A 334 17.82 1.57 -17.74
CA ARG A 334 18.60 2.64 -18.38
C ARG A 334 17.80 3.90 -18.71
N GLU A 335 16.48 3.79 -18.90
CA GLU A 335 15.59 4.95 -19.11
C GLU A 335 15.46 5.84 -17.86
N GLN A 336 15.80 5.33 -16.67
CA GLN A 336 15.57 6.00 -15.39
C GLN A 336 16.84 6.21 -14.57
N TRP A 337 17.97 5.59 -14.95
CA TRP A 337 19.19 5.71 -14.19
C TRP A 337 19.89 7.07 -14.42
N PRO A 338 20.79 7.51 -13.52
CA PRO A 338 21.50 8.76 -13.69
C PRO A 338 22.45 8.76 -14.90
N PRO A 339 22.72 9.94 -15.52
CA PRO A 339 23.58 10.03 -16.70
C PRO A 339 24.99 9.46 -16.52
N VAL A 340 25.52 9.46 -15.29
CA VAL A 340 26.86 8.95 -14.96
C VAL A 340 27.07 7.49 -15.37
N TYR A 341 26.00 6.67 -15.40
CA TYR A 341 26.09 5.26 -15.81
C TYR A 341 26.47 5.13 -17.29
N ASP A 342 25.90 6.00 -18.13
CA ASP A 342 26.18 6.02 -19.56
C ASP A 342 27.56 6.59 -19.87
N GLU A 343 27.98 7.60 -19.12
CA GLU A 343 29.34 8.14 -19.18
C GLU A 343 30.38 7.08 -18.81
N LEU A 344 30.17 6.38 -17.69
CA LEU A 344 31.04 5.30 -17.23
C LEU A 344 31.11 4.16 -18.25
N LEU A 345 29.97 3.72 -18.78
CA LEU A 345 29.93 2.69 -19.81
C LEU A 345 30.73 3.10 -21.07
N THR A 346 30.58 4.35 -21.50
CA THR A 346 31.30 4.91 -22.65
C THR A 346 32.80 4.92 -22.38
N ARG A 347 33.22 5.41 -21.20
CA ARG A 347 34.63 5.47 -20.78
C ARG A 347 35.27 4.09 -20.73
N LEU A 348 34.56 3.10 -20.18
CA LEU A 348 35.00 1.70 -20.11
C LEU A 348 35.12 1.06 -21.49
N GLN A 349 34.19 1.33 -22.41
CA GLN A 349 34.24 0.82 -23.78
C GLN A 349 35.37 1.45 -24.60
N GLN A 350 35.68 2.74 -24.39
CA GLN A 350 36.84 3.40 -25.02
C GLN A 350 38.17 2.85 -24.49
N LYS A 351 38.25 2.59 -23.18
CA LYS A 351 39.45 2.00 -22.55
C LYS A 351 39.68 0.56 -22.98
N TRP A 352 38.60 -0.22 -23.15
CA TRP A 352 38.64 -1.64 -23.48
C TRP A 352 37.61 -2.03 -24.55
N PRO A 353 37.95 -1.88 -25.84
CA PRO A 353 37.04 -2.09 -26.97
C PRO A 353 36.67 -3.56 -27.21
N ASP A 354 37.48 -4.52 -26.74
CA ASP A 354 37.31 -5.97 -26.98
C ASP A 354 36.16 -6.63 -26.18
N GLY A 355 35.18 -5.84 -25.75
CA GLY A 355 34.06 -6.29 -24.91
C GLY A 355 34.40 -6.43 -23.43
N ARG A 356 35.68 -6.28 -23.02
CA ARG A 356 36.10 -6.23 -21.61
C ARG A 356 35.48 -5.04 -20.88
N GLY A 357 35.34 -3.88 -21.52
CA GLY A 357 34.68 -2.71 -20.90
C GLY A 357 33.22 -2.98 -20.53
N THR A 358 32.49 -3.72 -21.39
CA THR A 358 31.11 -4.12 -21.10
C THR A 358 31.03 -5.11 -19.93
N ARG A 359 31.98 -6.07 -19.85
CA ARG A 359 32.07 -7.01 -18.71
C ARG A 359 32.34 -6.29 -17.40
N GLU A 360 33.26 -5.35 -17.42
CA GLU A 360 33.59 -4.53 -16.24
C GLU A 360 32.36 -3.77 -15.76
N PHE A 361 31.65 -3.10 -16.68
CA PHE A 361 30.43 -2.38 -16.35
C PHE A 361 29.35 -3.28 -15.75
N VAL A 362 29.17 -4.50 -16.27
CA VAL A 362 28.23 -5.47 -15.69
C VAL A 362 28.64 -5.88 -14.27
N ASN A 363 29.94 -6.02 -13.98
CA ASN A 363 30.42 -6.30 -12.62
C ASN A 363 30.17 -5.10 -11.69
N ILE A 364 30.30 -3.87 -12.18
CA ILE A 364 29.96 -2.65 -11.42
C ILE A 364 28.46 -2.62 -11.13
N LEU A 365 27.60 -2.93 -12.12
CA LEU A 365 26.16 -3.05 -11.87
C LEU A 365 25.82 -4.13 -10.84
N TYR A 366 26.63 -5.18 -10.73
CA TYR A 366 26.45 -6.23 -9.74
C TYR A 366 26.55 -5.73 -8.29
N LEU A 367 27.25 -4.62 -8.06
CA LEU A 367 27.36 -3.98 -6.74
C LEU A 367 26.02 -3.44 -6.23
N HIS A 368 25.03 -3.21 -7.08
CA HIS A 368 23.68 -2.81 -6.64
C HIS A 368 22.96 -3.84 -5.77
N ARG A 369 23.51 -5.04 -5.59
CA ARG A 369 23.01 -6.00 -4.59
C ARG A 369 23.25 -5.53 -3.16
N GLU A 370 24.24 -4.67 -2.95
CA GLU A 370 24.70 -4.21 -1.63
C GLU A 370 24.61 -2.69 -1.45
N TYR A 371 24.61 -1.95 -2.56
CA TYR A 371 24.62 -0.49 -2.56
C TYR A 371 23.40 0.09 -3.29
N SER A 372 22.85 1.16 -2.73
CA SER A 372 21.74 1.91 -3.31
C SER A 372 22.16 2.64 -4.59
N GLN A 373 21.18 3.07 -5.39
CA GLN A 373 21.46 3.83 -6.61
C GLN A 373 22.17 5.15 -6.32
N GLU A 374 21.84 5.81 -5.21
CA GLU A 374 22.46 7.09 -4.82
C GLU A 374 23.94 6.91 -4.45
N GLU A 375 24.26 5.92 -3.62
CA GLU A 375 25.65 5.59 -3.26
C GLU A 375 26.48 5.24 -4.50
N MET A 376 25.92 4.39 -5.37
CA MET A 376 26.57 4.00 -6.62
C MET A 376 26.81 5.20 -7.54
N SER A 377 25.83 6.08 -7.71
CA SER A 377 25.97 7.26 -8.59
C SER A 377 27.08 8.18 -8.09
N ARG A 378 27.09 8.49 -6.80
CA ARG A 378 28.13 9.33 -6.18
C ARG A 378 29.53 8.70 -6.31
N ALA A 379 29.62 7.38 -6.12
CA ALA A 379 30.88 6.66 -6.26
C ALA A 379 31.38 6.67 -7.70
N MET A 380 30.49 6.51 -8.69
CA MET A 380 30.84 6.60 -10.10
C MET A 380 31.32 8.00 -10.49
N GLU A 381 30.65 9.05 -10.01
CA GLU A 381 31.04 10.45 -10.25
C GLU A 381 32.44 10.73 -9.70
N THR A 382 32.71 10.31 -8.46
CA THR A 382 34.02 10.47 -7.82
C THR A 382 35.10 9.66 -8.55
N ALA A 383 34.80 8.43 -8.94
CA ALA A 383 35.74 7.57 -9.66
C ALA A 383 36.07 8.12 -11.06
N LEU A 384 35.09 8.70 -11.75
CA LEU A 384 35.30 9.39 -13.03
C LEU A 384 36.18 10.64 -12.84
N ALA A 385 35.91 11.45 -11.83
CA ALA A 385 36.69 12.65 -11.53
C ALA A 385 38.16 12.35 -11.19
N HIS A 386 38.42 11.24 -10.49
CA HIS A 386 39.78 10.79 -10.15
C HIS A 386 40.45 9.93 -11.23
N GLY A 387 39.78 9.68 -12.37
CA GLY A 387 40.32 8.86 -13.45
C GLY A 387 40.38 7.35 -13.13
N CYS A 388 39.81 6.91 -12.01
CA CYS A 388 39.74 5.52 -11.57
C CYS A 388 38.41 4.84 -11.93
N ALA A 389 37.87 5.14 -13.12
CA ALA A 389 36.61 4.60 -13.66
C ALA A 389 36.69 3.12 -14.06
N HIS A 390 36.93 2.22 -13.10
CA HIS A 390 36.94 0.75 -13.19
C HIS A 390 36.38 0.15 -11.88
N LEU A 391 36.16 -1.17 -11.84
CA LEU A 391 35.49 -1.81 -10.71
C LEU A 391 36.15 -1.50 -9.36
N ASP A 392 37.46 -1.72 -9.26
CA ASP A 392 38.22 -1.55 -8.01
C ASP A 392 38.19 -0.09 -7.52
N GLY A 393 38.32 0.87 -8.44
CA GLY A 393 38.22 2.30 -8.12
C GLY A 393 36.85 2.69 -7.57
N ILE A 394 35.76 2.16 -8.16
CA ILE A 394 34.41 2.42 -7.68
C ILE A 394 34.18 1.74 -6.31
N GLN A 395 34.68 0.52 -6.11
CA GLN A 395 34.61 -0.16 -4.80
C GLN A 395 35.36 0.63 -3.73
N LEU A 396 36.52 1.20 -4.05
CA LEU A 396 37.25 2.08 -3.14
C LEU A 396 36.41 3.31 -2.78
N CYS A 397 35.84 4.02 -3.77
CA CYS A 397 34.97 5.16 -3.52
C CYS A 397 33.74 4.81 -2.67
N LEU A 398 33.13 3.65 -2.89
CA LEU A 398 32.01 3.16 -2.08
C LEU A 398 32.43 2.86 -0.64
N THR A 399 33.63 2.30 -0.45
CA THR A 399 34.18 2.01 0.88
C THR A 399 34.47 3.30 1.64
N GLN A 400 35.12 4.27 1.00
CA GLN A 400 35.39 5.59 1.58
C GLN A 400 34.11 6.37 1.93
N GLN A 401 33.02 6.19 1.19
CA GLN A 401 31.73 6.79 1.54
C GLN A 401 31.13 6.22 2.85
N LYS A 402 31.29 4.91 3.09
CA LYS A 402 30.79 4.26 4.31
C LYS A 402 31.72 4.43 5.50
N GLN A 403 33.02 4.52 5.23
CA GLN A 403 34.08 4.72 6.21
C GLN A 403 34.95 5.88 5.72
N PRO A 404 34.59 7.13 6.03
CA PRO A 404 35.45 8.27 5.70
C PRO A 404 36.81 8.01 6.34
N GLU A 405 37.88 8.20 5.56
CA GLU A 405 39.24 7.97 6.02
C GLU A 405 39.43 8.59 7.40
N THR A 406 39.93 7.78 8.33
CA THR A 406 40.39 8.30 9.62
C THR A 406 41.53 9.24 9.29
N THR A 407 41.31 10.55 9.44
CA THR A 407 42.39 11.53 9.32
C THR A 407 43.41 11.20 10.39
N PHE A 408 44.53 10.61 9.99
CA PHE A 408 45.66 10.46 10.89
C PHE A 408 46.13 11.88 11.20
N PRO A 409 46.21 12.28 12.48
CA PRO A 409 46.80 13.55 12.81
C PRO A 409 48.20 13.59 12.21
N THR A 410 48.52 14.67 11.50
CA THR A 410 49.87 14.91 10.99
C THR A 410 50.84 14.65 12.13
N LEU A 411 51.82 13.77 11.91
CA LEU A 411 52.77 13.38 12.94
C LEU A 411 53.46 14.65 13.47
N ASP A 412 53.12 15.06 14.69
CA ASP A 412 53.72 16.25 15.30
C ASP A 412 55.15 15.93 15.72
N LEU A 413 56.10 16.36 14.90
CA LEU A 413 57.52 16.18 15.12
C LEU A 413 58.18 17.39 15.80
N ALA A 414 57.41 18.35 16.32
CA ALA A 414 57.94 19.56 16.97
C ALA A 414 58.89 19.23 18.13
N ALA A 415 58.65 18.14 18.84
CA ALA A 415 59.51 17.66 19.94
C ALA A 415 60.78 16.91 19.47
N ARG A 416 60.99 16.70 18.16
CA ARG A 416 62.10 15.90 17.59
C ARG A 416 62.81 16.64 16.44
N PRO A 417 63.76 17.54 16.75
CA PRO A 417 64.44 18.39 15.76
C PRO A 417 65.14 17.60 14.64
N ARG A 418 65.66 16.41 14.95
CA ARG A 418 66.35 15.53 13.99
C ARG A 418 65.44 14.94 12.91
N LEU A 419 64.12 14.94 13.13
CA LEU A 419 63.13 14.38 12.22
C LEU A 419 62.32 15.45 11.50
N HIS A 420 62.55 16.73 11.78
CA HIS A 420 61.78 17.85 11.24
C HIS A 420 61.81 17.94 9.70
N GLY A 421 62.83 17.36 9.04
CA GLY A 421 62.94 17.29 7.57
C GLY A 421 62.42 15.98 6.95
N VAL A 422 61.98 15.01 7.75
CA VAL A 422 61.52 13.70 7.26
C VAL A 422 60.08 13.82 6.77
N GLY A 423 59.82 13.45 5.52
CA GLY A 423 58.51 13.58 4.88
C GLY A 423 58.30 14.88 4.09
N GLN A 424 59.23 15.84 4.17
CA GLN A 424 59.24 17.06 3.33
C GLN A 424 60.14 16.93 2.09
N GLN A 425 60.79 15.78 1.92
CA GLN A 425 61.63 15.48 0.76
C GLN A 425 60.74 15.20 -0.45
N SER A 426 61.14 15.66 -1.64
CA SER A 426 60.44 15.30 -2.87
C SER A 426 60.40 13.78 -3.03
N VAL A 427 59.20 13.22 -3.17
CA VAL A 427 59.02 11.78 -3.39
C VAL A 427 59.69 11.43 -4.72
N CYS A 428 60.77 10.65 -4.66
CA CYS A 428 61.46 10.13 -5.84
C CYS A 428 60.89 8.73 -6.15
N PRO A 429 60.12 8.56 -7.24
CA PRO A 429 59.51 7.25 -7.57
C PRO A 429 60.54 6.15 -7.77
N HIS A 430 61.78 6.50 -8.15
CA HIS A 430 62.87 5.55 -8.38
C HIS A 430 63.34 4.81 -7.10
N ILE A 431 62.99 5.33 -5.92
CA ILE A 431 63.24 4.67 -4.63
C ILE A 431 62.33 3.44 -4.46
N TYR A 432 61.14 3.44 -5.07
CA TYR A 432 60.28 2.25 -5.08
C TYR A 432 60.83 1.16 -5.99
N ASP A 433 61.45 1.53 -7.12
CA ASP A 433 62.07 0.58 -8.05
C ASP A 433 63.24 -0.18 -7.40
N THR A 434 64.00 0.50 -6.52
CA THR A 434 65.11 -0.10 -5.75
C THR A 434 64.64 -1.01 -4.61
N LEU A 435 63.41 -0.86 -4.12
CA LEU A 435 62.80 -1.78 -3.16
C LEU A 435 62.18 -3.02 -3.84
N LEU A 436 61.86 -2.94 -5.13
CA LEU A 436 61.31 -4.04 -5.92
C LEU A 436 62.39 -4.84 -6.66
N GLY A 437 63.55 -4.22 -6.93
CA GLY A 437 64.76 -4.91 -7.36
C GLY A 437 65.52 -5.45 -6.15
N GLY A 438 65.18 -6.65 -5.69
CA GLY A 438 66.01 -7.36 -4.73
C GLY A 438 67.36 -7.71 -5.35
N ASP A 439 68.43 -7.45 -4.59
CA ASP A 439 69.71 -8.15 -4.77
C ASP A 439 69.58 -9.64 -4.40
#